data_AF-A0ABD3I736-F1
#
_entry.id   AF-A0ABD3I736-F1
#
_cell.length_a   1.000
_cell.length_b   1.000
_cell.length_c   1.000
_cell.angle_alpha   90.00
_cell.angle_beta   90.00
_cell.angle_gamma   90.00
#
_symmetry.space_group_name_H-M   'P 1'
#
loop_
_entity.id
_entity.type
_entity.pdbx_description
1 polymer ?
#
loop_
_entity_poly.entity_id
_entity_poly.type
_entity_poly.pdbx_seq_one_letter_code
_entity_poly.pdbx_strand_id
1 'polypeptide(L)'
;MGRVSMSLLVLVALAAMVVSAPTMTAARSHHNIYRVRDEESDVFCVGHVVELLQWHEGRHQRAYDHEGGYRAVGAGYNLDDEKDNRRKELEEAGLDYDKVYNGETRLNQLQISGLLVLDAQRALRRAEKNIERLRDFCCSVRAVFAEIQHSVGSAKNFPRDDLNQVIEKAASRDWGSAADELQRTKWCSQQAGKYRNRCNDHLDLVDRGCQSAHQREGCY
;
A
#
# COMPACT_ATOMS: atom_id res chain seq x y z
N MET A 1 -26.26 -47.66 -11.03
CA MET A 1 -26.73 -46.81 -12.16
C MET A 1 -27.66 -45.77 -11.57
N GLY A 2 -27.49 -44.46 -11.66
CA GLY A 2 -26.53 -43.62 -12.36
C GLY A 2 -26.40 -42.27 -11.65
N ARG A 3 -25.28 -41.59 -11.90
CA ARG A 3 -24.87 -40.29 -11.34
C ARG A 3 -25.75 -39.16 -11.90
N VAL A 4 -26.05 -38.16 -11.08
CA VAL A 4 -26.43 -36.82 -11.58
C VAL A 4 -25.23 -35.90 -11.40
N SER A 5 -24.81 -35.34 -12.52
CA SER A 5 -23.64 -34.50 -12.73
C SER A 5 -23.95 -33.06 -12.32
N MET A 6 -23.24 -32.53 -11.32
CA MET A 6 -23.12 -31.08 -11.11
C MET A 6 -21.92 -30.57 -11.90
N SER A 7 -22.17 -29.82 -12.97
CA SER A 7 -21.19 -28.98 -13.65
C SER A 7 -21.92 -28.00 -14.55
N LEU A 8 -22.01 -26.72 -14.13
CA LEU A 8 -21.71 -25.52 -14.91
C LEU A 8 -22.20 -24.28 -14.15
N LEU A 9 -21.58 -23.13 -14.46
CA LEU A 9 -21.89 -21.76 -14.02
C LEU A 9 -21.24 -21.28 -12.71
N VAL A 10 -19.92 -21.13 -12.75
CA VAL A 10 -19.28 -19.91 -12.22
C VAL A 10 -18.26 -19.44 -13.26
N LEU A 11 -18.75 -18.67 -14.24
CA LEU A 11 -17.91 -17.85 -15.11
C LEU A 11 -18.49 -16.43 -15.13
N VAL A 12 -17.63 -15.48 -14.76
CA VAL A 12 -17.62 -14.08 -15.21
C VAL A 12 -18.80 -13.21 -14.75
N ALA A 13 -18.59 -12.48 -13.66
CA ALA A 13 -19.25 -11.21 -13.41
C ALA A 13 -18.24 -10.07 -13.64
N LEU A 14 -17.93 -9.84 -14.91
CA LEU A 14 -17.41 -8.56 -15.41
C LEU A 14 -18.36 -8.10 -16.51
N ALA A 15 -18.73 -6.82 -16.47
CA ALA A 15 -19.54 -6.07 -17.44
C ALA A 15 -21.06 -6.27 -17.42
N ALA A 16 -21.77 -5.37 -16.72
CA ALA A 16 -23.08 -4.84 -17.15
C ALA A 16 -23.43 -3.57 -16.36
N MET A 17 -22.82 -2.42 -16.70
CA MET A 17 -23.41 -1.13 -16.40
C MET A 17 -24.12 -0.63 -17.65
N VAL A 18 -25.44 -0.81 -17.66
CA VAL A 18 -26.35 -0.23 -18.65
C VAL A 18 -26.39 1.28 -18.44
N VAL A 19 -26.00 2.01 -19.47
CA VAL A 19 -26.05 3.48 -19.54
C VAL A 19 -27.51 3.91 -19.66
N SER A 20 -28.07 4.42 -18.57
CA SER A 20 -29.26 5.28 -18.61
C SER A 20 -28.78 6.72 -18.58
N ALA A 21 -28.90 7.44 -19.69
CA ALA A 21 -28.55 8.85 -19.80
C ALA A 21 -29.63 9.72 -19.13
N PRO A 22 -29.28 10.56 -18.14
CA PRO A 22 -30.19 11.59 -17.65
C PRO A 22 -30.18 12.81 -18.58
N THR A 23 -31.37 13.32 -18.86
CA THR A 23 -31.63 14.61 -19.53
C THR A 23 -30.91 15.74 -18.81
N MET A 24 -30.00 16.43 -19.52
CA MET A 24 -29.28 17.59 -19.02
C MET A 24 -30.18 18.83 -18.99
N THR A 25 -30.63 19.20 -17.79
CA THR A 25 -31.03 20.59 -17.51
C THR A 25 -29.76 21.37 -17.20
N ALA A 26 -29.44 22.36 -18.04
CA ALA A 26 -28.24 23.19 -17.91
C ALA A 26 -28.32 24.07 -16.65
N ALA A 27 -27.72 23.59 -15.55
CA ALA A 27 -27.36 24.41 -14.41
C ALA A 27 -25.84 24.63 -14.43
N ARG A 28 -25.43 25.90 -14.56
CA ARG A 28 -24.03 26.34 -14.40
C ARG A 28 -23.51 25.91 -13.04
N SER A 29 -22.65 24.89 -13.01
CA SER A 29 -21.83 24.54 -11.85
C SER A 29 -20.37 24.70 -12.24
N HIS A 30 -19.73 25.75 -11.73
CA HIS A 30 -18.29 26.01 -11.85
C HIS A 30 -17.50 25.26 -10.77
N HIS A 31 -17.84 24.01 -10.45
CA HIS A 31 -17.11 23.22 -9.45
C HIS A 31 -16.73 21.85 -10.00
N ASN A 32 -15.42 21.56 -9.90
CA ASN A 32 -14.87 20.23 -9.67
C ASN A 32 -14.54 19.32 -10.89
N ILE A 33 -13.73 19.83 -11.83
CA ILE A 33 -13.08 18.98 -12.87
C ILE A 33 -11.69 18.49 -12.42
N TYR A 34 -11.11 19.06 -11.35
CA TYR A 34 -9.75 18.71 -10.88
C TYR A 34 -9.68 17.45 -10.01
N ARG A 35 -10.77 17.02 -9.36
CA ARG A 35 -10.73 15.94 -8.36
C ARG A 35 -10.64 14.52 -8.94
N VAL A 36 -10.91 14.34 -10.24
CA VAL A 36 -10.84 13.01 -10.89
C VAL A 36 -9.39 12.61 -11.23
N ARG A 37 -8.48 13.58 -11.46
CA ARG A 37 -7.07 13.29 -11.78
C ARG A 37 -6.25 12.82 -10.58
N ASP A 38 -6.64 13.23 -9.38
CA ASP A 38 -5.87 12.98 -8.17
C ASP A 38 -5.95 11.53 -7.67
N GLU A 39 -7.01 10.80 -8.00
CA GLU A 39 -7.17 9.39 -7.63
C GLU A 39 -6.46 8.43 -8.63
N GLU A 40 -6.35 8.82 -9.90
CA GLU A 40 -5.68 8.00 -10.93
C GLU A 40 -4.15 7.94 -10.75
N SER A 41 -3.52 9.03 -10.30
CA SER A 41 -2.06 9.05 -10.07
C SER A 41 -1.61 8.14 -8.91
N ASP A 42 -2.51 7.85 -7.96
CA ASP A 42 -2.21 6.98 -6.82
C ASP A 42 -2.14 5.51 -7.23
N VAL A 43 -2.97 5.09 -8.21
CA VAL A 43 -2.99 3.70 -8.71
C VAL A 43 -1.63 3.30 -9.28
N PHE A 44 -0.96 4.23 -9.94
CA PHE A 44 0.35 4.00 -10.53
C PHE A 44 1.43 3.80 -9.46
N CYS A 45 1.43 4.59 -8.40
CA CYS A 45 2.43 4.44 -7.33
C CYS A 45 2.23 3.20 -6.44
N VAL A 46 1.03 2.63 -6.41
CA VAL A 46 0.74 1.40 -5.63
C VAL A 46 1.62 0.23 -6.08
N GLY A 47 1.97 0.14 -7.37
CA GLY A 47 2.85 -0.92 -7.87
C GLY A 47 4.21 -0.94 -7.17
N HIS A 48 4.85 0.22 -7.01
CA HIS A 48 6.11 0.36 -6.29
C HIS A 48 6.00 -0.01 -4.81
N VAL A 49 4.88 0.35 -4.17
CA VAL A 49 4.63 -0.01 -2.77
C VAL A 49 4.47 -1.53 -2.62
N VAL A 50 3.71 -2.16 -3.52
CA VAL A 50 3.51 -3.61 -3.55
C VAL A 50 4.85 -4.35 -3.70
N GLU A 51 5.72 -3.88 -4.60
CA GLU A 51 7.05 -4.48 -4.80
C GLU A 51 7.91 -4.40 -3.53
N LEU A 52 7.98 -3.22 -2.90
CA LEU A 52 8.75 -3.03 -1.66
C LEU A 52 8.22 -3.87 -0.50
N LEU A 53 6.91 -3.79 -0.24
CA LEU A 53 6.29 -4.57 0.83
C LEU A 53 6.49 -6.06 0.63
N GLN A 54 6.30 -6.58 -0.58
CA GLN A 54 6.53 -7.99 -0.84
C GLN A 54 7.99 -8.40 -0.63
N TRP A 55 8.93 -7.54 -1.03
CA TRP A 55 10.36 -7.78 -0.87
C TRP A 55 10.77 -7.87 0.60
N HIS A 56 10.29 -6.96 1.45
CA HIS A 56 10.67 -6.93 2.86
C HIS A 56 9.87 -7.88 3.75
N GLU A 57 8.58 -8.05 3.49
CA GLU A 57 7.69 -8.87 4.33
C GLU A 57 7.75 -10.36 3.96
N GLY A 58 7.89 -10.67 2.66
CA GLY A 58 7.70 -12.02 2.11
C GLY A 58 6.21 -12.38 2.00
N ARG A 59 5.89 -13.63 1.64
CA ARG A 59 4.49 -14.10 1.48
C ARG A 59 4.20 -15.30 2.36
N HIS A 60 3.18 -15.17 3.20
CA HIS A 60 2.75 -16.17 4.18
C HIS A 60 1.30 -16.59 3.93
N GLN A 61 1.07 -17.88 3.69
CA GLN A 61 -0.27 -18.40 3.40
C GLN A 61 -1.13 -18.61 4.65
N ARG A 62 -0.55 -18.56 5.84
CA ARG A 62 -1.27 -18.66 7.13
C ARG A 62 -0.84 -17.51 8.02
N ALA A 63 -1.67 -17.18 8.99
CA ALA A 63 -1.31 -16.16 9.96
C ALA A 63 -0.07 -16.54 10.76
N TYR A 64 0.73 -15.54 11.10
CA TYR A 64 1.99 -15.65 11.82
C TYR A 64 2.12 -14.48 12.80
N ASP A 65 2.98 -14.66 13.79
CA ASP A 65 3.34 -13.57 14.71
C ASP A 65 4.43 -12.74 14.04
N HIS A 66 4.10 -11.47 13.77
CA HIS A 66 5.02 -10.53 13.17
C HIS A 66 6.01 -10.04 14.23
N GLU A 67 7.27 -9.78 13.84
CA GLU A 67 8.33 -9.31 14.75
C GLU A 67 7.97 -7.97 15.44
N GLY A 68 7.08 -7.19 14.81
CA GLY A 68 6.47 -5.98 15.40
C GLY A 68 5.44 -6.23 16.51
N GLY A 69 5.23 -7.48 16.93
CA GLY A 69 4.37 -7.84 18.06
C GLY A 69 2.87 -7.94 17.75
N TYR A 70 2.49 -8.06 16.48
CA TYR A 70 1.10 -8.15 16.01
C TYR A 70 0.87 -9.41 15.17
N ARG A 71 -0.38 -9.82 15.02
CA ARG A 71 -0.78 -10.94 14.16
C ARG A 71 -0.86 -10.49 12.70
N ALA A 72 -0.20 -11.21 11.80
CA ALA A 72 -0.15 -10.87 10.38
C ALA A 72 -0.49 -12.07 9.48
N VAL A 73 -0.84 -11.82 8.23
CA VAL A 73 -1.00 -12.83 7.16
C VAL A 73 -0.55 -12.26 5.82
N GLY A 74 -0.33 -13.10 4.80
CA GLY A 74 0.06 -12.62 3.48
C GLY A 74 1.44 -11.98 3.50
N ALA A 75 1.55 -10.75 2.99
CA ALA A 75 2.78 -9.97 3.03
C ALA A 75 2.62 -8.82 4.02
N GLY A 76 2.82 -9.10 5.31
CA GLY A 76 2.75 -8.09 6.38
C GLY A 76 1.34 -7.56 6.69
N TYR A 77 0.27 -8.15 6.15
CA TYR A 77 -1.10 -7.65 6.38
C TYR A 77 -1.46 -7.79 7.85
N ASN A 78 -1.37 -6.68 8.58
CA ASN A 78 -1.62 -6.61 10.01
C ASN A 78 -3.11 -6.83 10.29
N LEU A 79 -3.43 -7.91 11.00
CA LEU A 79 -4.80 -8.29 11.36
C LEU A 79 -5.33 -7.51 12.56
N ASP A 80 -4.43 -6.98 13.40
CA ASP A 80 -4.77 -6.21 14.60
C ASP A 80 -5.09 -4.74 14.29
N ASP A 81 -4.66 -4.22 13.15
CA ASP A 81 -4.85 -2.83 12.75
C ASP A 81 -6.24 -2.58 12.16
N GLU A 82 -7.01 -1.61 12.66
CA GLU A 82 -8.37 -1.31 12.20
C GLU A 82 -9.24 -2.58 12.03
N LYS A 83 -9.33 -3.41 13.08
CA LYS A 83 -9.92 -4.75 13.07
C LYS A 83 -11.26 -4.90 12.32
N ASP A 84 -12.16 -3.93 12.44
CA ASP A 84 -13.45 -3.96 11.73
C ASP A 84 -13.28 -3.85 10.21
N ASN A 85 -12.32 -3.04 9.74
CA ASN A 85 -11.98 -2.94 8.32
C ASN A 85 -11.31 -4.24 7.84
N ARG A 86 -10.42 -4.83 8.65
CA ARG A 86 -9.77 -6.12 8.31
C ARG A 86 -10.76 -7.24 8.18
N ARG A 87 -11.76 -7.28 9.06
CA ARG A 87 -12.84 -8.27 9.00
C ARG A 87 -13.59 -8.15 7.67
N LYS A 88 -14.01 -6.94 7.29
CA LYS A 88 -14.72 -6.70 6.01
C LYS A 88 -13.88 -7.07 4.79
N GLU A 89 -12.61 -6.67 4.75
CA GLU A 89 -11.73 -6.96 3.61
C GLU A 89 -11.46 -8.46 3.44
N LEU A 90 -11.31 -9.19 4.55
CA LEU A 90 -11.21 -10.65 4.50
C LEU A 90 -12.53 -11.29 4.04
N GLU A 91 -13.67 -10.83 4.54
CA GLU A 91 -15.00 -11.31 4.11
C GLU A 91 -15.23 -11.09 2.61
N GLU A 92 -14.85 -9.92 2.08
CA GLU A 92 -14.89 -9.61 0.64
C GLU A 92 -13.96 -10.53 -0.18
N ALA A 93 -12.86 -10.98 0.40
CA ALA A 93 -11.96 -11.98 -0.18
C ALA A 93 -12.42 -13.45 0.01
N GLY A 94 -13.63 -13.65 0.55
CA GLY A 94 -14.20 -14.98 0.83
C GLY A 94 -13.53 -15.70 2.00
N LEU A 95 -12.95 -14.96 2.94
CA LEU A 95 -12.25 -15.47 4.11
C LEU A 95 -13.00 -15.13 5.39
N ASP A 96 -12.94 -16.04 6.36
CA ASP A 96 -13.43 -15.81 7.72
C ASP A 96 -12.29 -15.20 8.55
N TYR A 97 -12.51 -14.01 9.13
CA TYR A 97 -11.49 -13.30 9.90
C TYR A 97 -10.93 -14.14 11.04
N ASP A 98 -11.79 -14.77 11.85
CA ASP A 98 -11.37 -15.44 13.07
C ASP A 98 -10.56 -16.71 12.73
N LYS A 99 -10.96 -17.45 11.69
CA LYS A 99 -10.17 -18.59 11.17
C LYS A 99 -8.84 -18.17 10.56
N VAL A 100 -8.80 -17.03 9.87
CA VAL A 100 -7.52 -16.48 9.35
C VAL A 100 -6.63 -16.09 10.53
N TYR A 101 -7.15 -15.35 11.50
CA TYR A 101 -6.42 -14.88 12.67
C TYR A 101 -5.79 -16.03 13.47
N ASN A 102 -6.57 -17.08 13.72
CA ASN A 102 -6.11 -18.29 14.40
C ASN A 102 -5.15 -19.16 13.56
N GLY A 103 -4.93 -18.81 12.29
CA GLY A 103 -4.06 -19.57 11.38
C GLY A 103 -4.69 -20.86 10.83
N GLU A 104 -5.99 -21.05 11.01
CA GLU A 104 -6.75 -22.22 10.57
C GLU A 104 -6.97 -22.21 9.04
N THR A 105 -7.10 -21.03 8.46
CA THR A 105 -7.26 -20.84 7.01
C THR A 105 -5.92 -20.67 6.29
N ARG A 106 -5.78 -21.34 5.13
CA ARG A 106 -4.65 -21.15 4.20
C ARG A 106 -5.11 -20.28 3.02
N LEU A 107 -4.54 -19.10 2.88
CA LEU A 107 -4.81 -18.19 1.77
C LEU A 107 -4.16 -18.71 0.49
N ASN A 108 -4.84 -18.51 -0.63
CA ASN A 108 -4.26 -18.72 -1.95
C ASN A 108 -3.49 -17.47 -2.45
N GLN A 109 -2.78 -17.59 -3.56
CA GLN A 109 -1.95 -16.49 -4.07
C GLN A 109 -2.76 -15.27 -4.49
N LEU A 110 -3.97 -15.46 -5.02
CA LEU A 110 -4.83 -14.35 -5.42
C LEU A 110 -5.29 -13.55 -4.19
N GLN A 111 -5.69 -14.24 -3.11
CA GLN A 111 -6.06 -13.60 -1.84
C GLN A 111 -4.90 -12.81 -1.24
N ILE A 112 -3.69 -13.39 -1.20
CA ILE A 112 -2.51 -12.68 -0.70
C ILE A 112 -2.22 -11.44 -1.54
N SER A 113 -2.28 -11.55 -2.87
CA SER A 113 -2.05 -10.40 -3.76
C SER A 113 -3.12 -9.33 -3.61
N GLY A 114 -4.40 -9.70 -3.45
CA GLY A 114 -5.47 -8.75 -3.20
C GLY A 114 -5.27 -7.98 -1.89
N LEU A 115 -4.96 -8.68 -0.80
CA LEU A 115 -4.67 -8.05 0.50
C LEU A 115 -3.43 -7.15 0.43
N LEU A 116 -2.39 -7.56 -0.30
CA LEU A 116 -1.19 -6.76 -0.49
C LEU A 116 -1.47 -5.45 -1.23
N VAL A 117 -2.28 -5.47 -2.29
CA VAL A 117 -2.68 -4.26 -3.02
C VAL A 117 -3.50 -3.32 -2.12
N LEU A 118 -4.45 -3.87 -1.37
CA LEU A 118 -5.27 -3.09 -0.43
C LEU A 118 -4.42 -2.41 0.65
N ASP A 119 -3.46 -3.14 1.22
CA ASP A 119 -2.61 -2.58 2.27
C ASP A 119 -1.57 -1.60 1.74
N ALA A 120 -1.02 -1.84 0.55
CA ALA A 120 -0.16 -0.88 -0.16
C ALA A 120 -0.89 0.45 -0.41
N GLN A 121 -2.12 0.40 -0.91
CA GLN A 121 -2.96 1.58 -1.08
C GLN A 121 -3.23 2.29 0.25
N ARG A 122 -3.53 1.55 1.32
CA ARG A 122 -3.77 2.10 2.65
C ARG A 122 -2.51 2.79 3.19
N ALA A 123 -1.36 2.14 3.07
CA ALA A 123 -0.08 2.66 3.54
C ALA A 123 0.29 3.96 2.83
N LEU A 124 0.15 4.01 1.50
CA LEU A 124 0.39 5.21 0.70
C LEU A 124 -0.54 6.36 1.12
N ARG A 125 -1.86 6.12 1.21
CA ARG A 125 -2.82 7.14 1.66
C ARG A 125 -2.54 7.65 3.07
N ARG A 126 -2.10 6.77 3.98
CA ARG A 126 -1.74 7.16 5.35
C ARG A 126 -0.46 8.00 5.38
N ALA A 127 0.55 7.65 4.58
CA ALA A 127 1.76 8.46 4.44
C ALA A 127 1.43 9.85 3.89
N GLU A 128 0.57 9.95 2.87
CA GLU A 128 0.16 11.23 2.28
C GLU A 128 -0.62 12.14 3.24
N LYS A 129 -1.38 11.56 4.17
CA LYS A 129 -2.04 12.34 5.22
C LYS A 129 -1.04 12.94 6.21
N ASN A 130 0.13 12.31 6.36
CA ASN A 130 1.14 12.72 7.32
C ASN A 130 2.24 13.61 6.71
N ILE A 131 2.46 13.54 5.39
CA ILE A 131 3.52 14.27 4.69
C ILE A 131 2.89 15.22 3.69
N GLU A 132 3.05 16.52 3.94
CA GLU A 132 2.61 17.55 3.01
C GLU A 132 3.35 17.41 1.67
N ARG A 133 2.63 17.54 0.56
CA ARG A 133 3.19 17.48 -0.80
C ARG A 133 3.87 16.16 -1.16
N LEU A 134 3.61 15.07 -0.44
CA LEU A 134 4.13 13.74 -0.81
C LEU A 134 3.77 13.34 -2.25
N ARG A 135 2.61 13.81 -2.74
CA ARG A 135 2.15 13.61 -4.13
C ARG A 135 3.04 14.27 -5.19
N ASP A 136 3.85 15.26 -4.81
CA ASP A 136 4.81 15.91 -5.72
C ASP A 136 6.06 15.05 -5.94
N PHE A 137 6.24 13.99 -5.14
CA PHE A 137 7.36 13.07 -5.27
C PHE A 137 7.03 11.97 -6.27
N CYS A 138 8.05 11.42 -6.93
CA CYS A 138 7.93 10.23 -7.76
C CYS A 138 7.53 9.00 -6.94
N CYS A 139 6.97 8.00 -7.62
CA CYS A 139 6.43 6.82 -6.96
C CYS A 139 7.46 6.00 -6.18
N SER A 140 8.72 5.94 -6.61
CA SER A 140 9.79 5.27 -5.86
C SER A 140 9.98 5.86 -4.47
N VAL A 141 10.02 7.20 -4.37
CA VAL A 141 10.17 7.91 -3.09
C VAL A 141 8.87 7.85 -2.29
N ARG A 142 7.70 8.00 -2.93
CA ARG A 142 6.40 7.81 -2.26
C ARG A 142 6.27 6.42 -1.65
N ALA A 143 6.80 5.40 -2.32
CA ALA A 143 6.77 4.02 -1.86
C ALA A 143 7.62 3.81 -0.61
N VAL A 144 8.78 4.47 -0.48
CA VAL A 144 9.58 4.47 0.75
C VAL A 144 8.77 4.99 1.93
N PHE A 145 8.09 6.11 1.79
CA PHE A 145 7.28 6.67 2.88
C PHE A 145 6.04 5.81 3.20
N ALA A 146 5.43 5.19 2.19
CA ALA A 146 4.35 4.22 2.38
C ALA A 146 4.83 2.97 3.13
N GLU A 147 6.00 2.43 2.78
CA GLU A 147 6.61 1.29 3.48
C GLU A 147 6.90 1.66 4.94
N ILE A 148 7.53 2.81 5.20
CA ILE A 148 7.76 3.29 6.57
C ILE A 148 6.44 3.35 7.34
N GLN A 149 5.38 3.90 6.74
CA GLN A 149 4.04 3.93 7.33
C GLN A 149 3.47 2.52 7.60
N HIS A 150 3.68 1.56 6.71
CA HIS A 150 3.25 0.18 6.92
C HIS A 150 4.01 -0.46 8.09
N SER A 151 5.34 -0.30 8.15
CA SER A 151 6.19 -0.90 9.17
C SER A 151 5.84 -0.48 10.60
N VAL A 152 5.31 0.75 10.78
CA VAL A 152 4.85 1.28 12.08
C VAL A 152 3.36 1.04 12.36
N GLY A 153 2.64 0.46 11.39
CA GLY A 153 1.23 0.08 11.47
C GLY A 153 0.25 1.25 11.36
N SER A 154 -0.42 1.58 12.47
CA SER A 154 -1.46 2.62 12.51
C SER A 154 -0.96 3.98 12.01
N ALA A 155 -1.85 4.74 11.37
CA ALA A 155 -1.56 6.10 10.89
C ALA A 155 -1.03 7.04 12.00
N LYS A 156 -1.42 6.79 13.26
CA LYS A 156 -0.99 7.58 14.43
C LYS A 156 0.47 7.34 14.82
N ASN A 157 1.06 6.24 14.37
CA ASN A 157 2.43 5.86 14.69
C ASN A 157 3.43 6.36 13.65
N PHE A 158 2.98 7.11 12.64
CA PHE A 158 3.88 7.66 11.64
C PHE A 158 4.92 8.57 12.32
N PRO A 159 6.24 8.31 12.15
CA PRO A 159 7.27 9.00 12.89
C PRO A 159 7.59 10.35 12.25
N ARG A 160 6.57 11.23 12.15
CA ARG A 160 6.68 12.50 11.43
C ARG A 160 7.84 13.36 11.92
N ASP A 161 7.96 13.49 13.24
CA ASP A 161 9.03 14.31 13.84
C ASP A 161 10.43 13.79 13.52
N ASP A 162 10.58 12.47 13.41
CA ASP A 162 11.83 11.80 13.03
C ASP A 162 12.16 12.02 11.55
N LEU A 163 11.13 12.17 10.70
CA LEU A 163 11.26 12.31 9.25
C LEU A 163 11.25 13.74 8.73
N ASN A 164 11.06 14.75 9.59
CA ASN A 164 10.90 16.15 9.16
C ASN A 164 12.05 16.63 8.25
N GLN A 165 13.30 16.33 8.62
CA GLN A 165 14.47 16.72 7.82
C GLN A 165 14.53 15.96 6.48
N VAL A 166 14.19 14.68 6.48
CA VAL A 166 14.08 13.86 5.25
C VAL A 166 13.08 14.50 4.28
N ILE A 167 11.91 14.88 4.80
CA ILE A 167 10.83 15.49 4.02
C ILE A 167 11.26 16.86 3.48
N GLU A 168 11.90 17.69 4.30
CA GLU A 168 12.38 19.02 3.91
C GLU A 168 13.40 18.93 2.75
N LYS A 169 14.39 18.03 2.86
CA LYS A 169 15.40 17.79 1.83
C LYS A 169 14.79 17.17 0.56
N ALA A 170 13.88 16.22 0.71
CA ALA A 170 13.16 15.63 -0.43
C ALA A 170 12.33 16.69 -1.18
N ALA A 171 11.66 17.60 -0.46
CA ALA A 171 10.88 18.67 -1.04
C ALA A 171 11.72 19.69 -1.82
N SER A 172 12.98 19.90 -1.44
CA SER A 172 13.95 20.71 -2.20
C SER A 172 14.69 19.93 -3.29
N ARG A 173 14.34 18.65 -3.51
CA ARG A 173 15.00 17.70 -4.44
C ARG A 173 16.49 17.46 -4.10
N ASP A 174 16.87 17.69 -2.86
CA ASP A 174 18.19 17.40 -2.31
C ASP A 174 18.23 15.93 -1.84
N TRP A 175 18.20 15.02 -2.83
CA TRP A 175 17.98 13.59 -2.61
C TRP A 175 19.10 12.91 -1.80
N GLY A 176 20.35 13.28 -2.05
CA GLY A 176 21.49 12.76 -1.29
C GLY A 176 21.42 13.16 0.18
N SER A 177 21.14 14.44 0.46
CA SER A 177 20.95 14.89 1.85
C SER A 177 19.69 14.27 2.47
N ALA A 178 18.62 14.06 1.71
CA ALA A 178 17.43 13.38 2.21
C ALA A 178 17.74 11.93 2.63
N ALA A 179 18.58 11.22 1.88
CA ALA A 179 19.04 9.89 2.24
C ALA A 179 19.92 9.93 3.51
N ASP A 180 20.86 10.87 3.61
CA ASP A 180 21.69 11.04 4.81
C ASP A 180 20.83 11.33 6.06
N GLU A 181 19.80 12.16 5.95
CA GLU A 181 18.86 12.41 7.04
C GLU A 181 18.03 11.16 7.36
N LEU A 182 17.59 10.40 6.35
CA LEU A 182 16.84 9.15 6.57
C LEU A 182 17.69 8.13 7.35
N GLN A 183 18.99 8.05 7.08
CA GLN A 183 19.90 7.16 7.78
C GLN A 183 20.00 7.48 9.28
N ARG A 184 19.83 8.76 9.64
CA ARG A 184 19.94 9.25 11.02
C ARG A 184 18.66 9.07 11.84
N THR A 185 17.56 8.66 11.20
CA THR A 185 16.26 8.48 11.87
C THR A 185 16.31 7.37 12.91
N LYS A 186 15.51 7.53 13.97
CA LYS A 186 15.23 6.45 14.92
C LYS A 186 14.62 5.26 14.20
N TRP A 187 13.73 5.48 13.23
CA TRP A 187 13.16 4.41 12.42
C TRP A 187 14.24 3.55 11.77
N CYS A 188 15.23 4.17 11.09
CA CYS A 188 16.32 3.45 10.43
C CYS A 188 17.17 2.67 11.44
N SER A 189 17.58 3.30 12.54
CA SER A 189 18.39 2.65 13.58
C SER A 189 17.68 1.48 14.29
N GLN A 190 16.35 1.47 14.30
CA GLN A 190 15.52 0.42 14.90
C GLN A 190 15.27 -0.78 13.99
N GLN A 191 15.65 -0.71 12.71
CA GLN A 191 15.55 -1.83 11.78
C GLN A 191 16.63 -2.89 12.08
N ALA A 192 16.50 -3.60 13.21
CA ALA A 192 17.33 -4.74 13.57
C ALA A 192 16.70 -6.05 13.08
N GLY A 193 17.45 -7.16 13.09
CA GLY A 193 16.93 -8.49 12.75
C GLY A 193 16.66 -8.69 11.26
N LYS A 194 15.49 -9.24 10.91
CA LYS A 194 15.09 -9.55 9.52
C LYS A 194 15.01 -8.30 8.62
N TYR A 195 14.80 -7.12 9.21
CA TYR A 195 14.66 -5.84 8.50
C TYR A 195 15.96 -5.04 8.34
N ARG A 196 17.13 -5.61 8.70
CA ARG A 196 18.41 -4.87 8.66
C ARG A 196 18.72 -4.22 7.30
N ASN A 197 18.19 -4.76 6.21
CA ASN A 197 18.39 -4.21 4.87
C ASN A 197 17.29 -3.23 4.42
N ARG A 198 16.16 -3.14 5.14
CA ARG A 198 15.02 -2.26 4.80
C ARG A 198 15.43 -0.80 4.78
N CYS A 199 16.16 -0.34 5.80
CA CYS A 199 16.67 1.03 5.78
C CYS A 199 17.60 1.27 4.58
N ASN A 200 18.58 0.39 4.33
CA ASN A 200 19.53 0.59 3.22
C ASN A 200 18.83 0.61 1.85
N ASP A 201 17.88 -0.29 1.61
CA ASP A 201 17.09 -0.30 0.37
C ASP A 201 16.33 1.03 0.18
N HIS A 202 15.83 1.62 1.27
CA HIS A 202 15.16 2.92 1.26
C HIS A 202 16.13 4.08 1.03
N LEU A 203 17.31 4.05 1.65
CA LEU A 203 18.37 5.04 1.42
C LEU A 203 18.72 5.09 -0.07
N ASP A 204 18.93 3.93 -0.70
CA ASP A 204 19.25 3.83 -2.12
C ASP A 204 18.11 4.35 -3.02
N LEU A 205 16.85 4.19 -2.62
CA LEU A 205 15.71 4.73 -3.37
C LEU A 205 15.56 6.23 -3.20
N VAL A 206 15.78 6.75 -2.00
CA VAL A 206 15.73 8.19 -1.71
C VAL A 206 16.89 8.91 -2.37
N ASP A 207 18.12 8.38 -2.30
CA ASP A 207 19.33 8.97 -2.90
C ASP A 207 19.21 9.10 -4.42
N ARG A 208 18.67 8.07 -5.09
CA ARG A 208 18.34 8.12 -6.53
C ARG A 208 17.25 9.15 -6.84
N GLY A 209 16.41 9.48 -5.86
CA GLY A 209 15.30 10.42 -5.98
C GLY A 209 14.38 10.07 -7.14
N CYS A 210 14.00 11.11 -7.90
CA CYS A 210 13.09 10.99 -9.03
C CYS A 210 13.77 10.84 -10.39
N GLN A 211 15.06 10.51 -10.40
CA GLN A 211 15.84 10.39 -11.63
C GLN A 211 15.56 9.09 -12.40
N SER A 212 15.14 8.02 -11.69
CA SER A 212 14.76 6.74 -12.30
C SER A 212 13.36 6.74 -12.93
N ALA A 213 12.49 7.70 -12.55
CA ALA A 213 11.12 7.79 -13.05
C ALA A 213 11.04 8.16 -14.54
N HIS A 214 12.10 8.76 -15.10
CA HIS A 214 12.15 9.08 -16.53
C HIS A 214 12.44 7.88 -17.43
N GLN A 215 12.83 6.72 -16.90
CA GLN A 215 13.25 5.60 -17.75
C GLN A 215 12.20 4.53 -17.98
N ARG A 216 11.04 4.54 -17.31
CA ARG A 216 10.01 3.52 -17.62
C ARG A 216 8.56 3.95 -17.72
N GLU A 217 8.09 5.02 -17.07
CA GLU A 217 6.63 5.22 -17.03
C GLU A 217 6.29 6.71 -17.09
N GLY A 218 5.56 7.07 -18.14
CA GLY A 218 5.19 8.43 -18.45
C GLY A 218 4.23 9.01 -17.42
N CYS A 219 4.76 9.86 -16.54
CA CYS A 219 4.01 10.96 -15.95
C CYS A 219 4.16 12.17 -16.89
N TYR A 220 3.15 12.43 -17.72
CA TYR A 220 3.00 13.64 -18.54
C TYR A 220 1.99 14.59 -17.90
#